data_AF-A0A9P9HZA1-F1
#
_entry.id   AF-A0A9P9HZA1-F1
#
_cell.length_a   1.000
_cell.length_b   1.000
_cell.length_c   1.000
_cell.angle_alpha   90.00
_cell.angle_beta   90.00
_cell.angle_gamma   90.00
#
_symmetry.space_group_name_H-M   'P 1'
#
loop_
_entity.id
_entity.type
_entity.pdbx_description
1 polymer ?
#
loop_
_entity_poly.entity_id
_entity_poly.type
_entity_poly.pdbx_seq_one_letter_code
_entity_poly.pdbx_strand_id
1 'polypeptide(L)'
;MVNWNDPHVLALSIRAYALFAHMLAGLWLWEFIVTFDFDWQIIRGKRPRNLGALLYLLPRYSCMATAIVAVRITNAIGPLDCMGWNYAQHAWAYITISFASALLYARVWALTEGNPWVVGGLGILYVGNWGMVVYGVYFSRGEWFEKSYVCAAVLLTHHRWNAIYQLVFDMLCLGVMLFVLIRMHHGGSLWRLLVQQGLLYFLAITFLFALHLTFLSLPLNPAVSQIPSALRVVGVTIAVTRMQRGLIDFVQNRPVVTSSGGAGTFSRDGTTLAVPSAAKRKGYPPTTTYPSPNATHGSVQINVNVDTWGEDQRKAQLDDDHEVFPMNKMDSGIHRRQNMV
;
A
#
# COMPACT_ATOMS: atom_id res chain seq x y z
N MET A 1 41.25 4.68 4.08
CA MET A 1 39.83 4.96 3.74
C MET A 1 39.64 4.71 2.26
N VAL A 2 38.53 4.07 1.85
CA VAL A 2 38.25 3.80 0.42
C VAL A 2 37.91 5.13 -0.28
N ASN A 3 38.54 5.40 -1.41
CA ASN A 3 38.18 6.56 -2.25
C ASN A 3 36.96 6.21 -3.11
N TRP A 4 35.78 6.72 -2.76
CA TRP A 4 34.54 6.45 -3.48
C TRP A 4 34.45 7.09 -4.87
N ASN A 5 35.33 8.06 -5.15
CA ASN A 5 35.44 8.73 -6.45
C ASN A 5 36.52 8.13 -7.35
N ASP A 6 37.19 7.06 -6.90
CA ASP A 6 38.12 6.33 -7.75
C ASP A 6 37.36 5.70 -8.94
N PRO A 7 37.85 5.87 -10.19
CA PRO A 7 37.14 5.42 -11.38
C PRO A 7 36.88 3.90 -11.40
N HIS A 8 37.73 3.09 -10.76
CA HIS A 8 37.52 1.64 -10.67
C HIS A 8 36.38 1.32 -9.69
N VAL A 9 36.36 1.97 -8.52
CA VAL A 9 35.28 1.83 -7.52
C VAL A 9 33.94 2.33 -8.09
N LEU A 10 33.95 3.43 -8.84
CA LEU A 10 32.76 3.98 -9.48
C LEU A 10 32.17 3.00 -10.50
N ALA A 11 33.00 2.44 -11.38
CA ALA A 11 32.55 1.46 -12.38
C ALA A 11 31.95 0.21 -11.73
N LEU A 12 32.58 -0.31 -10.67
CA LEU A 12 32.04 -1.43 -9.89
C LEU A 12 30.70 -1.09 -9.24
N SER A 13 30.59 0.11 -8.67
CA SER A 13 29.38 0.61 -8.01
C SER A 13 28.22 0.77 -8.98
N ILE A 14 28.48 1.29 -10.18
CA ILE A 14 27.47 1.41 -11.25
C ILE A 14 26.96 0.03 -11.67
N ARG A 15 27.86 -0.95 -11.83
CA ARG A 15 27.47 -2.33 -12.16
C ARG A 15 26.65 -2.97 -11.05
N ALA A 16 27.04 -2.76 -9.79
CA ALA A 16 26.29 -3.24 -8.64
C ALA A 16 24.88 -2.62 -8.58
N TYR A 17 24.76 -1.30 -8.83
CA TYR A 17 23.47 -0.62 -8.93
C TYR A 17 22.60 -1.21 -10.04
N ALA A 18 23.17 -1.44 -11.23
CA ALA A 18 22.43 -2.03 -12.35
C ALA A 18 21.87 -3.41 -11.99
N LEU A 19 22.70 -4.31 -11.45
CA LEU A 19 22.25 -5.65 -11.01
C LEU A 19 21.15 -5.56 -9.95
N PHE A 20 21.30 -4.65 -8.99
CA PHE A 20 20.31 -4.44 -7.94
C PHE A 20 18.98 -3.88 -8.49
N ALA A 21 19.03 -2.94 -9.44
CA ALA A 21 17.86 -2.41 -10.11
C ALA A 21 17.09 -3.51 -10.87
N HIS A 22 17.79 -4.43 -11.53
CA HIS A 22 17.18 -5.60 -12.19
C HIS A 22 16.53 -6.56 -11.21
N MET A 23 17.21 -6.87 -10.10
CA MET A 23 16.66 -7.72 -9.06
C MET A 23 15.38 -7.14 -8.48
N LEU A 24 15.38 -5.83 -8.19
CA LEU A 24 14.19 -5.13 -7.69
C LEU A 24 13.07 -5.03 -8.74
N ALA A 25 13.40 -4.82 -10.01
CA ALA A 25 12.42 -4.85 -11.10
C ALA A 25 11.78 -6.23 -11.22
N GLY A 26 12.57 -7.32 -11.12
CA GLY A 26 12.08 -8.69 -11.10
C GLY A 26 11.18 -8.97 -9.89
N LEU A 27 11.59 -8.55 -8.69
CA LEU A 27 10.79 -8.66 -7.47
C LEU A 27 9.45 -7.91 -7.60
N TRP A 28 9.49 -6.69 -8.14
CA TRP A 28 8.28 -5.90 -8.38
C TRP A 28 7.38 -6.54 -9.42
N LEU A 29 7.95 -7.05 -10.52
CA LEU A 29 7.20 -7.75 -11.56
C LEU A 29 6.53 -9.02 -11.02
N TRP A 30 7.23 -9.79 -10.19
CA TRP A 30 6.67 -10.95 -9.50
C TRP A 30 5.47 -10.54 -8.64
N GLU A 31 5.62 -9.52 -7.78
CA GLU A 31 4.50 -9.02 -6.96
C GLU A 31 3.33 -8.56 -7.84
N PHE A 32 3.63 -7.86 -8.94
CA PHE A 32 2.62 -7.36 -9.87
C PHE A 32 1.82 -8.50 -10.50
N ILE A 33 2.49 -9.55 -11.00
CA ILE A 33 1.84 -10.70 -11.65
C ILE A 33 0.97 -11.47 -10.67
N VAL A 34 1.51 -11.85 -9.50
CA VAL A 34 0.79 -12.64 -8.49
C VAL A 34 -0.51 -11.96 -8.03
N THR A 35 -0.56 -10.63 -8.15
CA THR A 35 -1.65 -9.83 -7.61
C THR A 35 -2.45 -9.12 -8.70
N PHE A 36 -2.21 -9.48 -9.97
CA PHE A 36 -2.86 -8.89 -11.14
C PHE A 36 -4.37 -9.21 -11.18
N ASP A 37 -4.78 -10.39 -10.71
CA ASP A 37 -6.20 -10.78 -10.67
C ASP A 37 -7.03 -9.80 -9.83
N PHE A 38 -6.45 -9.26 -8.76
CA PHE A 38 -7.09 -8.27 -7.92
C PHE A 38 -7.32 -6.95 -8.68
N ASP A 39 -6.30 -6.45 -9.38
CA ASP A 39 -6.40 -5.23 -10.20
C ASP A 39 -7.46 -5.42 -11.29
N TRP A 40 -7.43 -6.58 -11.94
CA TRP A 40 -8.34 -6.92 -13.01
C TRP A 40 -9.81 -6.94 -12.55
N GLN A 41 -10.08 -7.39 -11.32
CA GLN A 41 -11.40 -7.32 -10.72
C GLN A 41 -11.88 -5.87 -10.50
N ILE A 42 -10.98 -4.96 -10.10
CA ILE A 42 -11.30 -3.52 -9.96
C ILE A 42 -11.61 -2.92 -11.34
N ILE A 43 -10.75 -3.20 -12.33
CA ILE A 43 -10.90 -2.68 -13.69
C ILE A 43 -12.19 -3.19 -14.34
N ARG A 44 -12.55 -4.47 -14.16
CA ARG A 44 -13.84 -5.02 -14.64
C ARG A 44 -15.06 -4.57 -13.84
N GLY A 45 -14.87 -3.81 -12.76
CA GLY A 45 -15.98 -3.32 -11.93
C GLY A 45 -16.60 -4.41 -11.05
N LYS A 46 -15.92 -5.55 -10.85
CA LYS A 46 -16.34 -6.57 -9.86
C LYS A 46 -16.16 -6.08 -8.42
N ARG A 47 -15.33 -5.05 -8.22
CA ARG A 47 -15.11 -4.35 -6.94
C ARG A 47 -15.48 -2.87 -7.11
N PRO A 48 -15.91 -2.18 -6.04
CA PRO A 48 -16.33 -0.78 -6.14
C PRO A 48 -15.18 0.12 -6.58
N ARG A 49 -15.42 0.93 -7.62
CA ARG A 49 -14.48 1.93 -8.14
C ARG A 49 -14.54 3.23 -7.32
N ASN A 50 -14.23 3.13 -6.04
CA ASN A 50 -14.14 4.29 -5.16
C ASN A 50 -12.75 4.96 -5.25
N LEU A 51 -12.60 6.12 -4.63
CA LEU A 51 -11.32 6.84 -4.59
C LEU A 51 -10.17 5.98 -4.02
N GLY A 52 -10.46 5.11 -3.06
CA GLY A 52 -9.47 4.18 -2.50
C GLY A 52 -8.93 3.18 -3.53
N ALA A 53 -9.78 2.71 -4.45
CA ALA A 53 -9.36 1.84 -5.55
C ALA A 53 -8.46 2.60 -6.55
N LEU A 54 -8.76 3.86 -6.85
CA LEU A 54 -7.90 4.69 -7.70
C LEU A 54 -6.54 4.94 -7.05
N LEU A 55 -6.53 5.35 -5.78
CA LEU A 55 -5.30 5.57 -5.01
C LEU A 55 -4.48 4.29 -4.85
N TYR A 56 -5.11 3.11 -4.92
CA TYR A 56 -4.42 1.82 -4.91
C TYR A 56 -3.71 1.52 -6.24
N LEU A 57 -4.37 1.78 -7.38
CA LEU A 57 -3.82 1.47 -8.70
C LEU A 57 -2.68 2.44 -9.08
N LEU A 58 -2.80 3.72 -8.76
CA LEU A 58 -1.84 4.76 -9.15
C LEU A 58 -0.37 4.47 -8.76
N PRO A 59 -0.01 4.23 -7.48
CA PRO A 59 1.38 3.96 -7.10
C PRO A 59 1.88 2.64 -7.69
N ARG A 60 0.99 1.69 -7.92
CA ARG A 60 1.33 0.38 -8.48
C ARG A 60 1.74 0.48 -9.96
N TYR A 61 0.94 1.15 -10.78
CA TYR A 61 1.28 1.34 -12.20
C TYR A 61 2.44 2.31 -12.39
N SER A 62 2.57 3.35 -11.55
CA SER A 62 3.73 4.23 -11.61
C SER A 62 5.02 3.51 -11.19
N CYS A 63 4.97 2.59 -10.20
CA CYS A 63 6.14 1.78 -9.83
C CYS A 63 6.56 0.84 -10.97
N MET A 64 5.58 0.31 -11.72
CA MET A 64 5.86 -0.45 -12.94
C MET A 64 6.57 0.42 -13.99
N ALA A 65 6.10 1.65 -14.21
CA ALA A 65 6.77 2.60 -15.09
C ALA A 65 8.21 2.90 -14.63
N THR A 66 8.44 3.10 -13.33
CA THR A 66 9.78 3.24 -12.74
C THR A 66 10.65 2.03 -13.02
N ALA A 67 10.14 0.81 -12.82
CA ALA A 67 10.91 -0.41 -13.08
C ALA A 67 11.30 -0.55 -14.56
N ILE A 68 10.39 -0.25 -15.49
CA ILE A 68 10.66 -0.27 -16.93
C ILE A 68 11.74 0.75 -17.30
N VAL A 69 11.63 1.98 -16.80
CA VAL A 69 12.62 3.03 -17.04
C VAL A 69 13.98 2.67 -16.44
N ALA A 70 14.00 2.09 -15.22
CA ALA A 70 15.22 1.62 -14.57
C ALA A 70 15.96 0.57 -15.43
N VAL A 71 15.23 -0.43 -15.92
CA VAL A 71 15.78 -1.49 -16.78
C VAL A 71 16.27 -0.92 -18.10
N ARG A 72 15.57 0.09 -18.66
CA ARG A 72 16.03 0.76 -19.89
C ARG A 72 17.33 1.54 -19.69
N ILE A 73 17.42 2.33 -18.63
CA ILE A 73 18.62 3.15 -18.32
C ILE A 73 19.85 2.28 -18.06
N THR A 74 19.63 1.09 -17.49
CA THR A 74 20.71 0.16 -17.11
C THR A 74 21.09 -0.84 -18.21
N ASN A 75 20.34 -0.91 -19.32
CA ASN A 75 20.64 -1.74 -20.51
C ASN A 75 20.70 -0.91 -21.80
N ALA A 76 21.47 0.16 -21.76
CA ALA A 76 21.76 0.97 -22.93
C ALA A 76 22.65 0.22 -23.93
N ILE A 77 22.18 0.03 -25.18
CA ILE A 77 23.01 -0.54 -26.26
C ILE A 77 23.77 0.57 -27.02
N GLY A 78 23.31 1.82 -26.94
CA GLY A 78 23.90 2.98 -27.62
C GLY A 78 23.72 4.26 -26.82
N PRO A 79 24.19 5.41 -27.35
CA PRO A 79 24.03 6.70 -26.67
C PRO A 79 22.55 7.03 -26.51
N LEU A 80 22.15 7.40 -25.29
CA LEU A 80 20.80 7.86 -24.99
C LEU A 80 20.83 9.30 -24.49
N ASP A 81 19.70 10.00 -24.63
CA ASP A 81 19.48 11.26 -23.93
C ASP A 81 19.36 11.02 -22.42
N CYS A 82 20.52 11.02 -21.78
CA CYS A 82 20.70 10.77 -20.36
C CYS A 82 19.82 11.67 -19.49
N MET A 83 19.67 12.92 -19.91
CA MET A 83 18.94 13.93 -19.16
C MET A 83 17.45 13.60 -19.18
N GLY A 84 16.88 13.36 -20.37
CA GLY A 84 15.47 12.99 -20.51
C GLY A 84 15.10 11.70 -19.77
N TRP A 85 15.93 10.66 -19.87
CA TRP A 85 15.67 9.40 -19.17
C TRP A 85 15.81 9.51 -17.65
N ASN A 86 16.78 10.30 -17.17
CA ASN A 86 16.94 10.55 -15.74
C ASN A 86 15.73 11.32 -15.17
N TYR A 87 15.22 12.32 -15.90
CA TYR A 87 13.97 13.00 -15.55
C TYR A 87 12.79 12.03 -15.49
N ALA A 88 12.62 11.18 -16.50
CA ALA A 88 11.56 10.19 -16.51
C ALA A 88 11.65 9.24 -15.31
N GLN A 89 12.86 8.74 -15.00
CA GLN A 89 13.08 7.84 -13.87
C GLN A 89 12.67 8.47 -12.55
N HIS A 90 13.17 9.67 -12.26
CA HIS A 90 12.88 10.36 -11.01
C HIS A 90 11.42 10.81 -10.93
N ALA A 91 10.82 11.24 -12.04
CA ALA A 91 9.40 11.60 -12.09
C ALA A 91 8.52 10.41 -11.69
N TRP A 92 8.66 9.26 -12.34
CA TRP A 92 7.86 8.07 -12.01
C TRP A 92 8.13 7.56 -10.60
N ALA A 93 9.38 7.57 -10.15
CA ALA A 93 9.75 7.15 -8.80
C ALA A 93 9.13 8.04 -7.72
N TYR A 94 9.13 9.37 -7.93
CA TYR A 94 8.51 10.29 -6.98
C TYR A 94 6.99 10.22 -7.01
N ILE A 95 6.38 10.15 -8.20
CA ILE A 95 4.93 9.95 -8.35
C ILE A 95 4.47 8.70 -7.57
N THR A 96 5.21 7.60 -7.71
CA THR A 96 4.95 6.35 -6.98
C THR A 96 4.89 6.55 -5.48
N ILE A 97 5.91 7.20 -4.92
CA ILE A 97 5.99 7.44 -3.48
C ILE A 97 4.91 8.42 -3.03
N SER A 98 4.68 9.51 -3.77
CA SER A 98 3.65 10.50 -3.42
C SER A 98 2.24 9.91 -3.41
N PHE A 99 1.95 8.96 -4.30
CA PHE A 99 0.68 8.23 -4.26
C PHE A 99 0.64 7.17 -3.15
N ALA A 100 1.77 6.53 -2.82
CA ALA A 100 1.84 5.66 -1.64
C ALA A 100 1.54 6.44 -0.35
N SER A 101 2.03 7.68 -0.26
CA SER A 101 1.72 8.61 0.83
C SER A 101 0.27 9.09 0.82
N ALA A 102 -0.33 9.24 -0.37
CA ALA A 102 -1.76 9.53 -0.51
C ALA A 102 -2.62 8.41 0.10
N LEU A 103 -2.24 7.15 -0.09
CA LEU A 103 -2.92 6.00 0.52
C LEU A 103 -2.82 6.02 2.05
N LEU A 104 -1.67 6.39 2.61
CA LEU A 104 -1.52 6.58 4.06
C LEU A 104 -2.41 7.72 4.56
N TYR A 105 -2.40 8.86 3.87
CA TYR A 105 -3.24 10.00 4.21
C TYR A 105 -4.74 9.66 4.14
N ALA A 106 -5.18 8.93 3.11
CA ALA A 106 -6.57 8.49 2.97
C ALA A 106 -7.02 7.58 4.13
N ARG A 107 -6.12 6.76 4.67
CA ARG A 107 -6.40 5.95 5.88
C ARG A 107 -6.56 6.82 7.12
N VAL A 108 -5.68 7.81 7.29
CA VAL A 108 -5.79 8.76 8.41
C VAL A 108 -7.11 9.53 8.33
N TRP A 109 -7.51 9.96 7.13
CA TRP A 109 -8.80 10.59 6.92
C TRP A 109 -9.94 9.65 7.37
N ALA A 110 -9.98 8.42 6.86
CA ALA A 110 -11.03 7.47 7.21
C ALA A 110 -11.07 7.17 8.72
N LEU A 111 -9.91 7.05 9.39
CA LEU A 111 -9.82 6.73 10.82
C LEU A 111 -10.18 7.90 11.73
N THR A 112 -9.90 9.13 11.33
CA THR A 112 -10.19 10.31 12.15
C THR A 112 -11.64 10.78 12.04
N GLU A 113 -12.50 9.98 11.41
CA GLU A 113 -13.91 10.32 11.09
C GLU A 113 -14.03 11.68 10.36
N GLY A 114 -12.97 12.09 9.66
CA GLY A 114 -12.93 13.37 8.96
C GLY A 114 -12.73 14.59 9.86
N ASN A 115 -12.09 14.48 11.03
CA ASN A 115 -11.76 15.64 11.85
C ASN A 115 -11.00 16.71 11.02
N PRO A 116 -11.61 17.87 10.75
CA PRO A 116 -11.10 18.82 9.76
C PRO A 116 -9.76 19.42 10.15
N TRP A 117 -9.42 19.47 11.45
CA TRP A 117 -8.14 19.99 11.92
C TRP A 117 -6.98 19.08 11.54
N VAL A 118 -7.13 17.77 11.76
CA VAL A 118 -6.09 16.79 11.43
C VAL A 118 -5.99 16.61 9.92
N VAL A 119 -7.14 16.45 9.26
CA VAL A 119 -7.21 16.24 7.81
C VAL A 119 -6.71 17.48 7.05
N GLY A 120 -7.10 18.69 7.49
CA GLY A 120 -6.64 19.94 6.91
C GLY A 120 -5.14 20.17 7.11
N GLY A 121 -4.63 19.96 8.33
CA GLY A 121 -3.20 20.10 8.64
C GLY A 121 -2.32 19.15 7.81
N LEU A 122 -2.67 17.86 7.77
CA LEU A 122 -1.97 16.89 6.94
C LEU A 122 -2.18 17.16 5.44
N GLY A 123 -3.35 17.65 5.04
CA GLY A 123 -3.62 18.02 3.64
C GLY A 123 -2.70 19.12 3.13
N ILE A 124 -2.43 20.15 3.93
CA ILE A 124 -1.48 21.21 3.60
C ILE A 124 -0.06 20.63 3.42
N LEU A 125 0.38 19.76 4.34
CA LEU A 125 1.68 19.10 4.23
C LEU A 125 1.75 18.20 2.99
N TYR A 126 0.65 17.54 2.62
CA TYR A 126 0.60 16.70 1.43
C TYR A 126 0.72 17.52 0.13
N VAL A 127 0.11 18.70 0.07
CA VAL A 127 0.31 19.64 -1.06
C VAL A 127 1.76 20.11 -1.11
N GLY A 128 2.36 20.43 0.04
CA GLY A 128 3.78 20.75 0.13
C GLY A 128 4.68 19.62 -0.37
N ASN A 129 4.30 18.36 -0.12
CA ASN A 129 5.02 17.18 -0.60
C ASN A 129 5.06 17.13 -2.14
N TRP A 130 3.94 17.42 -2.81
CA TRP A 130 3.91 17.53 -4.27
C TRP A 130 4.78 18.67 -4.81
N GLY A 131 4.83 19.80 -4.09
CA GLY A 131 5.76 20.89 -4.40
C GLY A 131 7.23 20.42 -4.37
N MET A 132 7.61 19.68 -3.33
CA MET A 132 8.95 19.11 -3.19
C MET A 132 9.27 18.05 -4.26
N VAL A 133 8.27 17.30 -4.70
CA VAL A 133 8.40 16.34 -5.81
C VAL A 133 8.70 17.05 -7.13
N VAL A 134 7.92 18.08 -7.48
CA VAL A 134 8.14 18.87 -8.71
C VAL A 134 9.51 19.54 -8.66
N TYR A 135 9.86 20.14 -7.53
CA TYR A 135 11.20 20.70 -7.30
C TYR A 135 12.29 19.64 -7.48
N GLY A 136 12.12 18.45 -6.89
CA GLY A 136 13.06 17.35 -7.02
C GLY A 136 13.26 16.86 -8.45
N VAL A 137 12.19 16.79 -9.25
CA VAL A 137 12.29 16.42 -10.68
C VAL A 137 13.01 17.51 -11.46
N TYR A 138 12.66 18.79 -11.26
CA TYR A 138 13.23 19.90 -12.01
C TYR A 138 14.76 20.03 -11.86
N PHE A 139 15.27 19.82 -10.64
CA PHE A 139 16.71 19.89 -10.35
C PHE A 139 17.48 18.60 -10.65
N SER A 140 16.81 17.55 -11.11
CA SER A 140 17.44 16.31 -11.51
C SER A 140 18.32 16.53 -12.74
N ARG A 141 19.54 15.98 -12.74
CA ARG A 141 20.47 16.05 -13.88
C ARG A 141 21.12 14.69 -14.07
N GLY A 142 21.28 14.27 -15.32
CA GLY A 142 21.96 13.03 -15.69
C GLY A 142 23.16 13.30 -16.58
N GLU A 143 24.25 12.58 -16.35
CA GLU A 143 25.45 12.60 -17.19
C GLU A 143 25.73 11.20 -17.75
N TRP A 144 26.18 11.16 -19.00
CA TRP A 144 26.50 9.92 -19.71
C TRP A 144 27.95 9.50 -19.46
N PHE A 145 28.16 8.26 -19.03
CA PHE A 145 29.48 7.69 -18.80
C PHE A 145 29.83 6.68 -19.89
N GLU A 146 30.66 7.10 -20.86
CA GLU A 146 31.04 6.29 -22.03
C GLU A 146 31.68 4.94 -21.66
N LYS A 147 32.52 4.91 -20.62
CA LYS A 147 33.26 3.70 -20.23
C LYS A 147 32.37 2.59 -19.66
N SER A 148 31.19 2.93 -19.15
CA SER A 148 30.29 1.98 -18.49
C SER A 148 28.97 1.81 -19.22
N TYR A 149 28.71 2.58 -20.29
CA TYR A 149 27.44 2.59 -21.02
C TYR A 149 26.22 2.77 -20.10
N VAL A 150 26.35 3.63 -19.08
CA VAL A 150 25.28 3.88 -18.11
C VAL A 150 25.07 5.39 -17.94
N CYS A 151 23.81 5.76 -17.73
CA CYS A 151 23.44 7.09 -17.30
C CYS A 151 23.42 7.18 -15.78
N ALA A 152 24.21 8.10 -15.19
CA ALA A 152 24.20 8.32 -13.75
C ALA A 152 23.62 9.70 -13.44
N ALA A 153 22.82 9.79 -12.36
CA ALA A 153 22.34 11.08 -11.90
C ALA A 153 23.45 11.83 -11.15
N VAL A 154 23.56 13.13 -11.40
CA VAL A 154 24.47 14.05 -10.73
C VAL A 154 23.68 15.00 -9.82
N LEU A 155 24.37 15.70 -8.92
CA LEU A 155 23.76 16.69 -8.01
C LEU A 155 22.65 16.13 -7.08
N LEU A 156 22.90 14.98 -6.45
CA LEU A 156 21.94 14.34 -5.55
C LEU A 156 21.58 15.15 -4.28
N THR A 157 22.31 16.23 -4.00
CA THR A 157 22.11 17.09 -2.83
C THR A 157 20.70 17.67 -2.74
N HIS A 158 20.09 18.05 -3.86
CA HIS A 158 18.74 18.63 -3.85
C HIS A 158 17.65 17.59 -3.51
N HIS A 159 17.88 16.32 -3.86
CA HIS A 159 16.95 15.23 -3.54
C HIS A 159 16.88 14.92 -2.04
N ARG A 160 17.87 15.35 -1.24
CA ARG A 160 17.89 15.18 0.23
C ARG A 160 16.71 15.84 0.91
N TRP A 161 16.44 17.10 0.55
CA TRP A 161 15.33 17.85 1.15
C TRP A 161 13.98 17.23 0.81
N ASN A 162 13.80 16.75 -0.42
CA ASN A 162 12.59 16.03 -0.82
C ASN A 162 12.41 14.75 0.02
N ALA A 163 13.48 13.96 0.19
CA ALA A 163 13.42 12.73 0.98
C ALA A 163 13.12 12.97 2.47
N ILE A 164 13.69 14.03 3.07
CA ILE A 164 13.40 14.40 4.46
C ILE A 164 11.95 14.85 4.62
N TYR A 165 11.47 15.72 3.74
CA TYR A 165 10.09 16.21 3.78
C TYR A 165 9.09 15.07 3.67
N GLN A 166 9.30 14.19 2.70
CA GLN A 166 8.49 13.00 2.46
C GLN A 166 8.48 12.06 3.68
N LEU A 167 9.64 11.82 4.29
CA LEU A 167 9.73 11.01 5.52
C LEU A 167 8.92 11.63 6.65
N VAL A 168 9.08 12.94 6.90
CA VAL A 168 8.35 13.63 7.98
C VAL A 168 6.84 13.52 7.74
N PHE A 169 6.38 13.73 6.52
CA PHE A 169 4.97 13.56 6.16
C PHE A 169 4.45 12.14 6.45
N ASP A 170 5.17 11.12 6.00
CA ASP A 170 4.77 9.73 6.20
C ASP A 170 4.80 9.33 7.68
N MET A 171 5.80 9.79 8.44
CA MET A 171 5.90 9.55 9.89
C MET A 171 4.76 10.23 10.67
N LEU A 172 4.35 11.44 10.28
CA LEU A 172 3.19 12.11 10.87
C LEU A 172 1.91 11.35 10.57
N CYS A 173 1.70 10.93 9.32
CA CYS A 173 0.52 10.14 8.95
C CYS A 173 0.46 8.82 9.71
N LEU A 174 1.58 8.09 9.74
CA LEU A 174 1.67 6.81 10.43
C LEU A 174 1.55 6.97 11.96
N GLY A 175 2.14 8.02 12.53
CA GLY A 175 2.06 8.34 13.95
C GLY A 175 0.64 8.68 14.39
N VAL A 176 -0.07 9.50 13.62
CA VAL A 176 -1.49 9.81 13.85
C VAL A 176 -2.34 8.54 13.70
N MET A 177 -2.09 7.74 12.65
CA MET A 177 -2.78 6.46 12.45
C MET A 177 -2.61 5.56 13.67
N LEU A 178 -1.38 5.36 14.14
CA LEU A 178 -1.07 4.52 15.30
C LEU A 178 -1.67 5.08 16.60
N PHE A 179 -1.65 6.40 16.79
CA PHE A 179 -2.23 7.05 17.97
C PHE A 179 -3.75 6.89 18.03
N VAL A 180 -4.45 7.18 16.92
CA VAL A 180 -5.90 6.97 16.80
C VAL A 180 -6.22 5.49 17.00
N LEU A 181 -5.36 4.61 16.49
CA LEU A 181 -5.48 3.19 16.72
C LEU A 181 -5.40 2.96 18.25
N ILE A 182 -4.27 3.15 18.92
CA ILE A 182 -4.14 2.86 20.37
C ILE A 182 -5.27 3.47 21.24
N ARG A 183 -5.81 4.64 20.89
CA ARG A 183 -6.99 5.25 21.54
C ARG A 183 -8.30 4.49 21.36
N MET A 184 -8.58 3.94 20.18
CA MET A 184 -9.81 3.19 19.91
C MET A 184 -9.70 1.77 20.47
N HIS A 185 -9.82 1.62 21.80
CA HIS A 185 -9.76 0.34 22.50
C HIS A 185 -11.00 -0.54 22.24
N HIS A 186 -11.17 -1.00 21.00
CA HIS A 186 -12.24 -1.91 20.60
C HIS A 186 -11.66 -3.32 20.47
N GLY A 187 -11.95 -4.21 21.41
CA GLY A 187 -11.39 -5.57 21.52
C GLY A 187 -11.80 -6.58 20.43
N GLY A 188 -12.00 -6.15 19.18
CA GLY A 188 -12.38 -7.04 18.07
C GLY A 188 -11.19 -7.72 17.38
N SER A 189 -11.43 -8.81 16.64
CA SER A 189 -10.40 -9.47 15.83
C SER A 189 -9.83 -8.56 14.73
N LEU A 190 -10.67 -7.69 14.16
CA LEU A 190 -10.25 -6.66 13.20
C LEU A 190 -9.20 -5.73 13.78
N TRP A 191 -9.39 -5.34 15.04
CA TRP A 191 -8.49 -4.43 15.74
C TRP A 191 -7.08 -4.99 15.80
N ARG A 192 -6.99 -6.23 16.28
CA ARG A 192 -5.74 -6.96 16.42
C ARG A 192 -5.05 -7.14 15.08
N LEU A 193 -5.81 -7.44 14.02
CA LEU A 193 -5.29 -7.54 12.66
C LEU A 193 -4.73 -6.20 12.16
N LEU A 194 -5.47 -5.10 12.32
CA LEU A 194 -5.04 -3.76 11.88
C LEU A 194 -3.81 -3.27 12.64
N VAL A 195 -3.77 -3.47 13.97
CA VAL A 195 -2.62 -3.08 14.79
C VAL A 195 -1.39 -3.90 14.42
N GLN A 196 -1.52 -5.22 14.31
CA GLN A 196 -0.40 -6.11 14.04
C GLN A 196 0.17 -5.89 12.62
N GLN A 197 -0.69 -5.82 11.60
CA GLN A 197 -0.24 -5.54 10.24
C GLN A 197 0.26 -4.11 10.12
N GLY A 198 -0.46 -3.14 10.69
CA GLY A 198 -0.09 -1.73 10.62
C GLY A 198 1.25 -1.42 11.28
N LEU A 199 1.56 -2.04 12.42
CA LEU A 199 2.84 -1.87 13.10
C LEU A 199 4.01 -2.48 12.31
N LEU A 200 3.83 -3.67 11.72
CA LEU A 200 4.87 -4.29 10.90
C LEU A 200 5.19 -3.43 9.68
N TYR A 201 4.17 -2.94 8.97
CA TYR A 201 4.37 -2.06 7.82
C TYR A 201 4.93 -0.69 8.23
N PHE A 202 4.54 -0.16 9.40
CA PHE A 202 5.13 1.06 9.96
C PHE A 202 6.65 0.93 10.15
N LEU A 203 7.08 -0.15 10.80
CA LEU A 203 8.50 -0.41 11.03
C LEU A 203 9.25 -0.62 9.71
N ALA A 204 8.68 -1.38 8.78
CA ALA A 204 9.29 -1.63 7.47
C ALA A 204 9.46 -0.33 6.64
N ILE A 205 8.42 0.50 6.55
CA ILE A 205 8.47 1.79 5.83
C ILE A 205 9.51 2.70 6.48
N THR A 206 9.47 2.85 7.80
CA THR A 206 10.42 3.69 8.55
C THR A 206 11.86 3.24 8.32
N PHE A 207 12.11 1.93 8.36
CA PHE A 207 13.43 1.35 8.10
C PHE A 207 13.93 1.66 6.68
N LEU A 208 13.09 1.49 5.66
CA LEU A 208 13.45 1.77 4.26
C LEU A 208 13.78 3.24 4.03
N PHE A 209 13.05 4.15 4.65
CA PHE A 209 13.35 5.58 4.58
C PHE A 209 14.62 5.96 5.33
N ALA A 210 14.84 5.42 6.53
CA ALA A 210 16.05 5.65 7.30
C ALA A 210 17.28 5.17 6.50
N LEU A 211 17.22 3.96 5.94
CA LEU A 211 18.28 3.40 5.10
C LEU A 211 18.56 4.28 3.87
N HIS A 212 17.52 4.82 3.22
CA HIS A 212 17.70 5.78 2.13
C HIS A 212 18.38 7.08 2.57
N LEU A 213 17.92 7.70 3.66
CA LEU A 213 18.48 8.96 4.14
C LEU A 213 19.91 8.83 4.65
N THR A 214 20.25 7.70 5.29
CA THR A 214 21.61 7.43 5.74
C THR A 214 22.56 7.44 4.55
N PHE A 215 22.31 6.60 3.54
CA PHE A 215 23.18 6.52 2.36
C PHE A 215 23.22 7.81 1.54
N LEU A 216 22.12 8.56 1.50
CA LEU A 216 22.06 9.85 0.82
C LEU A 216 22.82 10.96 1.59
N SER A 217 23.02 10.79 2.89
CA SER A 217 23.75 11.76 3.73
C SER A 217 25.25 11.48 3.82
N LEU A 218 25.67 10.25 3.54
CA LEU A 218 27.10 9.92 3.44
C LEU A 218 27.69 10.46 2.12
N PRO A 219 28.95 10.91 2.10
CA PRO A 219 29.64 11.34 0.87
C PRO A 219 30.09 10.13 0.03
N LEU A 220 29.11 9.33 -0.37
CA LEU A 220 29.28 8.17 -1.26
C LEU A 220 29.15 8.62 -2.72
N ASN A 221 29.57 7.75 -3.63
CA ASN A 221 29.31 7.99 -5.04
C ASN A 221 27.79 7.97 -5.35
N PRO A 222 27.35 8.61 -6.45
CA PRO A 222 25.93 8.66 -6.81
C PRO A 222 25.30 7.28 -7.02
N ALA A 223 26.05 6.29 -7.51
CA ALA A 223 25.53 4.94 -7.75
C ALA A 223 25.14 4.23 -6.45
N VAL A 224 26.01 4.22 -5.45
CA VAL A 224 25.78 3.56 -4.16
C VAL A 224 24.70 4.28 -3.35
N SER A 225 24.67 5.61 -3.37
CA SER A 225 23.63 6.39 -2.68
C SER A 225 22.22 6.17 -3.26
N GLN A 226 22.11 5.77 -4.53
CA GLN A 226 20.83 5.48 -5.19
C GLN A 226 20.29 4.07 -4.95
N ILE A 227 21.13 3.09 -4.59
CA ILE A 227 20.70 1.70 -4.33
C ILE A 227 19.54 1.66 -3.30
N PRO A 228 19.68 2.28 -2.11
CA PRO A 228 18.61 2.43 -1.13
C PRO A 228 17.34 3.13 -1.65
N SER A 229 17.48 4.07 -2.59
CA SER A 229 16.33 4.78 -3.16
C SER A 229 15.44 3.82 -3.94
N ALA A 230 16.02 2.96 -4.77
CA ALA A 230 15.28 1.95 -5.52
C ALA A 230 14.60 0.95 -4.58
N LEU A 231 15.31 0.49 -3.54
CA LEU A 231 14.76 -0.42 -2.54
C LEU A 231 13.56 0.21 -1.81
N ARG A 232 13.67 1.49 -1.44
CA ARG A 232 12.59 2.24 -0.80
C ARG A 232 11.36 2.34 -1.71
N VAL A 233 11.52 2.69 -2.99
CA VAL A 233 10.39 2.81 -3.93
C VAL A 233 9.64 1.49 -4.04
N VAL A 234 10.33 0.39 -4.31
CA VAL A 234 9.70 -0.92 -4.46
C VAL A 234 9.12 -1.40 -3.13
N GLY A 235 9.91 -1.36 -2.04
CA GLY A 235 9.52 -1.88 -0.73
C GLY A 235 8.32 -1.13 -0.12
N VAL A 236 8.30 0.21 -0.17
CA VAL A 236 7.18 1.01 0.32
C VAL A 236 5.92 0.74 -0.51
N THR A 237 6.05 0.63 -1.83
CA THR A 237 4.90 0.34 -2.70
C THR A 237 4.31 -1.04 -2.41
N ILE A 238 5.15 -2.07 -2.23
CA ILE A 238 4.69 -3.41 -1.83
C ILE A 238 3.97 -3.36 -0.47
N ALA A 239 4.58 -2.70 0.52
CA ALA A 239 4.01 -2.56 1.86
C ALA A 239 2.62 -1.92 1.84
N VAL A 240 2.50 -0.75 1.22
CA VAL A 240 1.25 0.02 1.19
C VAL A 240 0.17 -0.70 0.38
N THR A 241 0.52 -1.31 -0.75
CA THR A 241 -0.46 -2.03 -1.59
C THR A 241 -0.93 -3.33 -0.94
N ARG A 242 -0.06 -4.08 -0.25
CA ARG A 242 -0.47 -5.28 0.52
C ARG A 242 -1.35 -4.91 1.69
N MET A 243 -0.99 -3.86 2.42
CA MET A 243 -1.80 -3.31 3.51
C MET A 243 -3.18 -2.88 3.00
N GLN A 244 -3.30 -2.38 1.77
CA GLN A 244 -4.58 -1.94 1.19
C GLN A 244 -5.46 -3.09 0.76
N ARG A 245 -4.87 -4.12 0.13
CA ARG A 245 -5.59 -5.34 -0.25
C ARG A 245 -6.16 -6.07 0.97
N GLY A 246 -5.34 -6.26 2.01
CA GLY A 246 -5.80 -6.91 3.24
C GLY A 246 -7.00 -6.21 3.87
N LEU A 247 -7.05 -4.88 3.82
CA LEU A 247 -8.20 -4.11 4.29
C LEU A 247 -9.45 -4.33 3.41
N ILE A 248 -9.29 -4.29 2.08
CA ILE A 248 -10.41 -4.46 1.15
C ILE A 248 -11.00 -5.87 1.27
N ASP A 249 -10.15 -6.90 1.31
CA ASP A 249 -10.60 -8.28 1.43
C ASP A 249 -11.29 -8.53 2.79
N PHE A 250 -10.79 -7.93 3.87
CA PHE A 250 -11.45 -8.02 5.19
C PHE A 250 -12.86 -7.40 5.17
N VAL A 251 -13.02 -6.24 4.54
CA VAL A 251 -14.33 -5.57 4.45
C VAL A 251 -15.32 -6.37 3.61
N GLN A 252 -14.86 -6.99 2.52
CA GLN A 252 -15.71 -7.79 1.63
C GLN A 252 -16.11 -9.13 2.23
N ASN A 253 -15.22 -9.77 3.00
CA ASN A 253 -15.47 -11.09 3.59
C ASN A 253 -16.18 -11.02 4.96
N ARG A 254 -16.64 -9.85 5.40
CA ARG A 254 -17.45 -9.80 6.63
C ARG A 254 -18.77 -10.56 6.37
N PRO A 255 -19.10 -11.61 7.14
CA PRO A 255 -20.40 -12.22 7.04
C PRO A 255 -21.43 -11.16 7.36
N VAL A 256 -22.35 -10.93 6.43
CA VAL A 256 -23.56 -10.14 6.71
C VAL A 256 -24.26 -10.91 7.81
N VAL A 257 -24.22 -10.39 9.04
CA VAL A 257 -25.08 -10.88 10.11
C VAL A 257 -26.49 -10.45 9.68
N THR A 258 -27.12 -11.25 8.81
CA THR A 258 -28.55 -11.24 8.65
C THR A 258 -29.09 -11.57 10.02
N SER A 259 -29.57 -10.55 10.72
CA SER A 259 -30.42 -10.72 11.89
C SER A 259 -31.65 -11.49 11.42
N SER A 260 -31.58 -12.82 11.45
CA SER A 260 -32.72 -13.70 11.38
C SER A 260 -33.48 -13.58 12.70
N GLY A 261 -34.12 -12.43 12.89
CA GLY A 261 -35.04 -12.15 13.97
C GLY A 261 -36.40 -11.84 13.38
N GLY A 262 -37.31 -12.83 13.43
CA GLY A 262 -38.74 -12.60 13.37
C GLY A 262 -39.39 -12.64 11.99
N ALA A 263 -40.15 -13.71 11.77
CA ALA A 263 -41.12 -13.90 10.71
C ALA A 263 -42.00 -12.67 10.43
N GLY A 264 -42.02 -12.26 9.15
CA GLY A 264 -43.03 -11.39 8.57
C GLY A 264 -43.21 -11.80 7.12
N THR A 265 -44.18 -12.65 6.85
CA THR A 265 -44.67 -13.01 5.52
C THR A 265 -45.09 -11.74 4.78
N PHE A 266 -44.25 -11.22 3.89
CA PHE A 266 -44.64 -10.12 3.02
C PHE A 266 -45.31 -10.70 1.77
N SER A 267 -46.64 -10.78 1.84
CA SER A 267 -47.52 -11.08 0.72
C SER A 267 -47.39 -9.98 -0.33
N ARG A 268 -47.16 -10.39 -1.56
CA ARG A 268 -47.00 -9.54 -2.74
C ARG A 268 -48.38 -9.27 -3.32
N ASP A 269 -49.09 -8.28 -2.78
CA ASP A 269 -50.24 -7.68 -3.44
C ASP A 269 -50.07 -6.17 -3.53
N GLY A 270 -50.15 -5.66 -4.76
CA GLY A 270 -49.96 -4.27 -5.07
C GLY A 270 -51.21 -3.45 -4.77
N THR A 271 -51.05 -2.34 -4.04
CA THR A 271 -51.90 -1.16 -4.17
C THR A 271 -51.25 0.06 -3.50
N THR A 272 -50.93 1.06 -4.33
CA THR A 272 -51.01 2.52 -4.11
C THR A 272 -50.52 3.23 -2.83
N LEU A 273 -49.70 4.26 -3.09
CA LEU A 273 -49.72 5.64 -2.54
C LEU A 273 -49.28 5.90 -1.08
N ALA A 274 -48.16 6.63 -0.93
CA ALA A 274 -48.14 8.08 -0.65
C ALA A 274 -46.81 8.49 0.01
N VAL A 275 -46.15 9.50 -0.58
CA VAL A 275 -44.99 10.19 0.02
C VAL A 275 -45.52 11.43 0.75
N PRO A 276 -45.29 11.61 2.07
CA PRO A 276 -45.48 12.91 2.69
C PRO A 276 -44.19 13.73 2.62
N SER A 277 -44.31 14.86 1.94
CA SER A 277 -43.40 16.00 1.98
C SER A 277 -43.37 16.61 3.38
N ALA A 278 -42.19 16.71 3.99
CA ALA A 278 -42.01 17.34 5.30
C ALA A 278 -41.66 18.84 5.16
N ALA A 279 -42.70 19.67 5.23
CA ALA A 279 -42.61 21.11 5.38
C ALA A 279 -42.47 21.50 6.87
N LYS A 280 -41.32 22.10 7.18
CA LYS A 280 -41.02 23.19 8.14
C LYS A 280 -42.21 23.74 8.98
N ARG A 281 -42.15 23.62 10.32
CA ARG A 281 -42.72 24.62 11.26
C ARG A 281 -42.07 24.61 12.64
N LYS A 282 -41.77 25.82 13.14
CA LYS A 282 -41.27 26.20 14.48
C LYS A 282 -42.43 26.29 15.49
N GLY A 283 -42.16 26.06 16.78
CA GLY A 283 -42.98 26.55 17.91
C GLY A 283 -42.93 25.68 19.17
N TYR A 284 -42.37 26.22 20.26
CA TYR A 284 -42.40 25.72 21.66
C TYR A 284 -43.72 26.13 22.40
N PRO A 285 -43.93 25.77 23.68
CA PRO A 285 -44.41 24.51 24.28
C PRO A 285 -45.83 24.71 24.92
N PRO A 286 -46.39 23.72 25.67
CA PRO A 286 -46.30 23.85 27.12
C PRO A 286 -46.24 22.54 27.91
N THR A 287 -45.82 22.72 29.16
CA THR A 287 -45.79 21.81 30.30
C THR A 287 -47.15 21.21 30.64
N THR A 288 -47.22 19.88 30.78
CA THR A 288 -48.25 19.18 31.58
C THR A 288 -47.63 18.01 32.33
N THR A 289 -47.61 18.16 33.66
CA THR A 289 -47.47 17.15 34.71
C THR A 289 -48.50 16.04 34.55
N TYR A 290 -48.14 14.77 34.82
CA TYR A 290 -48.97 13.70 35.46
C TYR A 290 -48.13 12.39 35.64
N PRO A 291 -48.59 11.39 36.42
CA PRO A 291 -47.85 10.82 37.54
C PRO A 291 -47.18 9.46 37.26
N SER A 292 -46.24 9.08 38.12
CA SER A 292 -45.82 7.68 38.37
C SER A 292 -46.98 6.91 39.03
N PRO A 293 -47.28 5.65 38.65
CA PRO A 293 -46.69 4.52 39.39
C PRO A 293 -46.48 3.20 38.61
N ASN A 294 -45.49 2.44 39.10
CA ASN A 294 -45.40 0.99 39.21
C ASN A 294 -45.43 0.06 37.97
N ALA A 295 -44.28 -0.62 37.81
CA ALA A 295 -44.12 -2.07 37.62
C ALA A 295 -44.56 -2.71 36.30
N THR A 296 -43.58 -3.12 35.49
CA THR A 296 -43.31 -4.55 35.27
C THR A 296 -41.93 -4.74 34.65
N HIS A 297 -41.14 -5.58 35.32
CA HIS A 297 -39.82 -6.02 34.92
C HIS A 297 -39.93 -6.89 33.66
N GLY A 298 -39.36 -6.43 32.54
CA GLY A 298 -39.16 -7.22 31.32
C GLY A 298 -37.70 -7.22 30.94
N SER A 299 -36.87 -7.97 31.70
CA SER A 299 -35.48 -8.20 31.35
C SER A 299 -35.42 -9.08 30.10
N VAL A 300 -35.12 -8.48 28.95
CA VAL A 300 -34.71 -9.22 27.75
C VAL A 300 -33.30 -9.75 28.02
N GLN A 301 -33.23 -11.02 28.44
CA GLN A 301 -31.97 -11.75 28.46
C GLN A 301 -31.63 -12.18 27.03
N ILE A 302 -30.62 -11.51 26.46
CA ILE A 302 -29.95 -11.98 25.24
C ILE A 302 -29.03 -13.12 25.68
N ASN A 303 -29.52 -14.35 25.59
CA ASN A 303 -28.71 -15.55 25.76
C ASN A 303 -27.85 -15.70 24.50
N VAL A 304 -26.61 -15.18 24.55
CA VAL A 304 -25.59 -15.50 23.57
C VAL A 304 -25.05 -16.87 23.94
N ASN A 305 -25.50 -17.90 23.22
CA ASN A 305 -24.97 -19.25 23.36
C ASN A 305 -23.58 -19.29 22.70
N VAL A 306 -22.52 -19.35 23.50
CA VAL A 306 -21.11 -19.22 23.07
C VAL A 306 -20.48 -20.55 22.63
N ASP A 307 -21.21 -21.67 22.70
CA ASP A 307 -20.56 -23.00 22.70
C ASP A 307 -20.59 -23.79 21.38
N THR A 308 -20.65 -23.17 20.20
CA THR A 308 -20.66 -23.93 18.92
C THR A 308 -19.58 -23.57 17.90
N TRP A 309 -18.77 -22.53 18.12
CA TRP A 309 -17.72 -22.14 17.15
C TRP A 309 -16.42 -22.96 17.24
N GLY A 310 -16.28 -23.82 18.26
CA GLY A 310 -15.07 -24.62 18.48
C GLY A 310 -14.99 -25.94 17.71
N GLU A 311 -16.13 -26.52 17.32
CA GLU A 311 -16.17 -27.86 16.71
C GLU A 311 -16.07 -27.85 15.18
N ASP A 312 -16.59 -26.81 14.52
CA ASP A 312 -16.54 -26.72 13.05
C ASP A 312 -15.13 -26.43 12.50
N GLN A 313 -14.30 -25.68 13.25
CA GLN A 313 -12.90 -25.45 12.86
C GLN A 313 -12.05 -26.72 12.97
N ARG A 314 -12.38 -27.65 13.88
CA ARG A 314 -11.63 -28.90 14.03
C ARG A 314 -11.90 -29.88 12.88
N LYS A 315 -13.09 -29.82 12.25
CA LYS A 315 -13.40 -30.65 11.07
C LYS A 315 -12.78 -30.10 9.79
N ALA A 316 -12.75 -28.78 9.60
CA ALA A 316 -12.12 -28.18 8.43
C ALA A 316 -10.59 -28.42 8.37
N GLN A 317 -9.93 -28.57 9.52
CA GLN A 317 -8.50 -28.81 9.59
C GLN A 317 -8.11 -30.30 9.47
N LEU A 318 -9.07 -31.22 9.59
CA LEU A 318 -8.83 -32.67 9.40
C LEU A 318 -8.99 -33.11 7.94
N ASP A 319 -9.74 -32.36 7.11
CA ASP A 319 -9.90 -32.67 5.68
C ASP A 319 -8.73 -32.17 4.81
N ASP A 320 -7.95 -31.18 5.27
CA ASP A 320 -6.82 -30.62 4.50
C ASP A 320 -5.52 -31.46 4.62
N ASP A 321 -5.44 -32.37 5.59
CA ASP A 321 -4.27 -33.24 5.79
C ASP A 321 -4.26 -34.50 4.89
N HIS A 322 -5.31 -34.72 4.07
CA HIS A 322 -5.45 -35.91 3.23
C HIS A 322 -5.13 -35.73 1.73
N GLU A 323 -4.82 -34.53 1.25
CA GLU A 323 -4.36 -34.32 -0.14
C GLU A 323 -2.82 -34.35 -0.25
N VAL A 324 -2.24 -35.50 0.08
CA VAL A 324 -0.84 -35.83 -0.24
C VAL A 324 -0.74 -36.18 -1.73
N PHE A 325 -0.15 -35.27 -2.50
CA PHE A 325 0.25 -35.49 -3.89
C PHE A 325 1.14 -36.74 -4.05
N PRO A 326 0.83 -37.69 -4.94
CA PRO A 326 1.75 -38.76 -5.29
C PRO A 326 2.84 -38.22 -6.23
N MET A 327 4.07 -38.07 -5.70
CA MET A 327 5.26 -37.92 -6.56
C MET A 327 5.52 -39.25 -7.27
N ASN A 328 5.15 -39.31 -8.54
CA ASN A 328 5.56 -40.39 -9.43
C ASN A 328 7.06 -40.30 -9.72
N LYS A 329 7.73 -41.43 -9.51
CA LYS A 329 9.08 -41.76 -9.95
C LYS A 329 9.28 -41.35 -11.41
N MET A 330 10.28 -40.50 -11.68
CA MET A 330 10.88 -40.40 -13.00
C MET A 330 12.17 -41.22 -13.02
N ASP A 331 12.11 -42.29 -13.81
CA ASP A 331 13.15 -43.25 -14.06
C ASP A 331 14.40 -42.63 -14.70
N SER A 332 15.53 -43.12 -14.22
CA SER A 332 16.86 -43.04 -14.82
C SER A 332 16.91 -43.74 -16.17
N GLY A 333 17.14 -42.99 -17.25
CA GLY A 333 17.33 -43.50 -18.61
C GLY A 333 18.63 -43.01 -19.23
N ILE A 334 19.67 -43.84 -19.15
CA ILE A 334 20.99 -43.71 -19.78
C ILE A 334 20.92 -44.11 -21.26
N HIS A 335 21.36 -43.24 -22.18
CA HIS A 335 21.93 -43.55 -23.51
C HIS A 335 22.66 -42.29 -24.00
N ARG A 336 23.99 -42.19 -24.11
CA ARG A 336 25.04 -42.91 -24.88
C ARG A 336 24.91 -42.78 -26.41
N ARG A 337 25.95 -42.18 -27.02
CA ARG A 337 26.32 -42.02 -28.45
C ARG A 337 25.79 -40.74 -29.11
N GLN A 338 26.51 -40.02 -29.97
CA GLN A 338 27.69 -40.35 -30.78
C GLN A 338 28.37 -39.07 -31.32
N ASN A 339 29.69 -39.15 -31.52
CA ASN A 339 30.50 -38.28 -32.37
C ASN A 339 29.95 -38.19 -33.80
N MET A 340 30.05 -37.03 -34.46
CA MET A 340 30.67 -36.89 -35.78
C MET A 340 30.71 -35.42 -36.28
N VAL A 341 31.89 -35.09 -36.82
CA VAL A 341 32.33 -33.90 -37.61
C VAL A 341 32.64 -32.63 -36.84
#